data_AF-A0A6H9G2C6-F1
#
_entry.id   AF-A0A6H9G2C6-F1
#
_cell.length_a   1.000
_cell.length_b   1.000
_cell.length_c   1.000
_cell.angle_alpha   90.00
_cell.angle_beta   90.00
_cell.angle_gamma   90.00
#
_symmetry.space_group_name_H-M   'P 1'
#
loop_
_entity.id
_entity.type
_entity.pdbx_description
1 polymer ?
#
loop_
_entity_poly.entity_id
_entity_poly.type
_entity_poly.pdbx_seq_one_letter_code
_entity_poly.pdbx_strand_id
1 'polypeptide(L)'
;MESKVYDKAYKFALRIVKGYKYLCETKQEYILSKQLLRSGTSIGANIAEANGAISQADFRAKMSIAYEGMSRNKVLAVSIERHELHRGKSLSKYQ
;
A
#
# COMPACT_ATOMS: atom_id res chain seq x y z
N MET A 1 -3.32 -3.44 25.66
CA MET A 1 -3.28 -4.70 24.89
C MET A 1 -3.01 -4.32 23.44
N GLU A 2 -1.83 -4.63 22.91
CA GLU A 2 -1.47 -4.33 21.51
C GLU A 2 -2.34 -5.18 20.56
N SER A 3 -2.92 -4.56 19.55
CA SER A 3 -3.71 -5.27 18.53
C SER A 3 -2.76 -5.99 17.56
N LYS A 4 -2.80 -7.33 17.52
CA LYS A 4 -1.98 -8.13 16.57
C LYS A 4 -2.14 -7.68 15.11
N VAL A 5 -3.32 -7.17 14.76
CA VAL A 5 -3.61 -6.63 13.43
C VAL A 5 -2.89 -5.30 13.21
N TYR A 6 -2.89 -4.44 14.23
CA TYR A 6 -2.16 -3.17 14.19
C TYR A 6 -0.66 -3.37 14.01
N ASP A 7 -0.03 -4.29 14.76
CA ASP A 7 1.41 -4.54 14.62
C ASP A 7 1.80 -4.99 13.22
N LYS A 8 0.96 -5.84 12.61
CA LYS A 8 1.14 -6.28 11.22
C LYS A 8 0.96 -5.12 10.25
N ALA A 9 -0.04 -4.27 10.46
CA ALA A 9 -0.28 -3.09 9.63
C ALA A 9 0.85 -2.06 9.74
N TYR A 10 1.41 -1.86 10.94
CA TYR A 10 2.57 -0.99 11.17
C TYR A 10 3.81 -1.50 10.42
N LYS A 11 4.14 -2.79 10.58
CA LYS A 11 5.24 -3.43 9.84
C LYS A 11 5.01 -3.36 8.31
N PHE A 12 3.77 -3.52 7.87
CA PHE A 12 3.39 -3.37 6.48
C PHE A 12 3.61 -1.94 5.97
N ALA A 13 3.19 -0.91 6.71
CA ALA A 13 3.41 0.49 6.35
C ALA A 13 4.91 0.81 6.20
N LEU A 14 5.77 0.31 7.11
CA LEU A 14 7.22 0.44 6.98
C LEU A 14 7.76 -0.21 5.70
N ARG A 15 7.24 -1.39 5.33
CA ARG A 15 7.61 -2.07 4.07
C ARG A 15 7.17 -1.26 2.85
N ILE A 16 5.98 -0.67 2.87
CA ILE A 16 5.47 0.18 1.80
C ILE A 16 6.36 1.42 1.62
N VAL A 17 6.78 2.07 2.70
CA VAL A 17 7.71 3.22 2.64
C VAL A 17 9.06 2.82 2.02
N LYS A 18 9.62 1.68 2.44
CA LYS A 18 10.86 1.15 1.85
C LYS A 18 10.70 0.78 0.38
N GLY A 19 9.58 0.15 0.02
CA GLY A 19 9.23 -0.20 -1.35
C GLY A 19 9.07 1.03 -2.24
N TYR A 20 8.42 2.09 -1.75
CA TYR A 20 8.30 3.37 -2.44
C TYR A 20 9.68 3.97 -2.77
N LYS A 21 10.59 4.04 -1.79
CA LYS A 21 11.96 4.53 -2.01
C LYS A 21 12.68 3.72 -3.08
N TYR A 22 12.63 2.39 -2.98
CA TYR A 22 13.23 1.50 -3.98
C TYR A 22 12.67 1.73 -5.39
N LEU A 23 11.35 1.86 -5.53
CA LEU A 23 10.70 2.09 -6.82
C LEU A 23 11.11 3.44 -7.43
N CYS A 24 11.23 4.49 -6.62
CA CYS A 24 11.68 5.79 -7.08
C CYS A 24 13.18 5.81 -7.45
N GLU A 25 14.03 5.22 -6.61
CA GLU A 25 15.50 5.28 -6.77
C GLU A 25 16.01 4.30 -7.84
N THR A 26 15.44 3.09 -7.90
CA THR A 26 15.95 2.02 -8.78
C THR A 26 15.13 1.87 -10.06
N LYS A 27 13.81 2.08 -9.99
CA LYS A 27 12.90 1.87 -11.13
C LYS A 27 12.44 3.15 -11.80
N GLN A 28 12.73 4.31 -11.20
CA GLN A 28 12.24 5.61 -11.65
C GLN A 28 10.72 5.60 -11.85
N GLU A 29 10.01 4.89 -10.97
CA GLU A 29 8.55 4.83 -10.97
C GLU A 29 8.02 5.74 -9.85
N TYR A 30 7.26 6.76 -10.22
CA TYR A 30 6.87 7.86 -9.31
C TYR A 30 5.36 8.02 -9.15
N ILE A 31 4.56 7.49 -10.08
CA ILE A 31 3.13 7.76 -10.14
C ILE A 31 2.37 6.69 -9.37
N LEU A 32 2.56 5.43 -9.74
CA LEU A 32 1.89 4.32 -9.09
C LEU A 32 2.48 4.04 -7.69
N SER A 33 3.78 4.23 -7.52
CA SER A 33 4.50 4.07 -6.26
C SER A 33 4.01 5.07 -5.22
N LYS A 34 3.71 6.31 -5.63
CA LYS A 34 3.12 7.32 -4.75
C LYS A 34 1.68 6.97 -4.36
N GLN A 35 0.89 6.42 -5.27
CA GLN A 35 -0.46 5.91 -4.96
C GLN A 35 -0.38 4.69 -4.02
N LEU A 36 0.57 3.80 -4.24
CA LEU A 36 0.83 2.63 -3.42
C LEU A 36 1.25 3.05 -2.00
N LEU A 37 2.16 4.04 -1.89
CA LEU A 37 2.60 4.61 -0.63
C LEU A 37 1.40 5.10 0.20
N ARG A 38 0.58 5.97 -0.39
CA ARG A 38 -0.54 6.61 0.31
C ARG A 38 -1.62 5.61 0.72
N SER A 39 -1.98 4.69 -0.18
CA SER A 39 -2.96 3.64 0.14
C SER A 39 -2.42 2.67 1.19
N GLY A 40 -1.16 2.28 1.11
CA GLY A 40 -0.54 1.31 2.02
C GLY A 40 -0.38 1.84 3.44
N THR A 41 0.03 3.11 3.60
CA THR A 41 0.14 3.73 4.94
C THR A 41 -1.23 4.03 5.56
N SER A 42 -2.24 4.35 4.74
CA SER A 42 -3.60 4.61 5.24
C SER A 42 -4.25 3.39 5.93
N ILE A 43 -3.83 2.17 5.61
CA ILE A 43 -4.35 0.95 6.25
C ILE A 43 -4.01 0.94 7.74
N GLY A 44 -2.75 1.21 8.08
CA GLY A 44 -2.30 1.28 9.47
C GLY A 44 -2.95 2.43 10.24
N ALA A 45 -3.14 3.58 9.59
CA ALA A 45 -3.82 4.73 10.19
C ALA A 45 -5.28 4.41 10.56
N ASN A 46 -6.05 3.83 9.64
CA ASN A 46 -7.44 3.46 9.91
C ASN A 46 -7.57 2.38 10.99
N ILE A 47 -6.64 1.42 11.05
CA ILE A 47 -6.61 0.42 12.14
C ILE A 47 -6.28 1.08 13.48
N ALA A 48 -5.38 2.07 13.50
CA ALA A 48 -5.09 2.85 14.71
C ALA A 48 -6.32 3.60 15.21
N GLU A 49 -7.04 4.27 14.30
CA GLU A 49 -8.28 4.97 14.61
C GLU A 49 -9.40 4.01 15.07
N ALA A 50 -9.44 2.79 14.52
CA ALA A 50 -10.38 1.77 14.93
C ALA A 50 -10.10 1.32 16.37
N ASN A 51 -8.83 1.13 16.75
CA ASN A 51 -8.47 0.76 18.12
C ASN A 51 -8.89 1.83 19.15
N GLY A 52 -9.01 3.10 18.75
CA GLY A 52 -9.53 4.20 19.57
C GLY A 52 -11.00 4.53 19.32
N ALA A 53 -11.76 3.65 18.67
CA ALA A 53 -13.15 3.92 18.31
C ALA A 53 -14.05 4.10 19.53
N ILE A 54 -14.99 5.05 19.44
CA ILE A 54 -15.92 5.38 20.53
C ILE A 54 -17.13 4.44 20.60
N SER A 55 -17.33 3.59 19.58
CA SER A 55 -18.41 2.61 19.52
C SER A 55 -18.05 1.43 18.62
N GLN A 56 -18.81 0.33 18.71
CA GLN A 56 -18.64 -0.80 17.78
C GLN A 56 -18.94 -0.43 16.32
N ALA A 57 -19.89 0.47 16.07
CA ALA A 57 -20.22 0.91 14.73
C ALA A 57 -19.05 1.68 14.10
N ASP A 58 -18.45 2.60 14.87
CA ASP A 58 -17.26 3.36 14.47
C ASP A 58 -16.05 2.45 14.24
N PHE A 59 -15.84 1.47 15.12
CA PHE A 59 -14.82 0.42 14.94
C PHE A 59 -14.98 -0.31 13.60
N ARG A 60 -16.19 -0.80 13.32
CA ARG A 60 -16.47 -1.55 12.09
C ARG A 60 -16.28 -0.69 10.84
N ALA A 61 -16.74 0.56 10.86
CA ALA A 61 -16.58 1.49 9.74
C ALA A 61 -15.10 1.71 9.40
N LYS A 62 -14.26 2.01 10.39
CA LYS A 62 -12.81 2.23 10.21
C LYS A 62 -12.09 0.97 9.75
N MET A 63 -12.45 -0.20 10.29
CA MET A 63 -11.90 -1.48 9.83
C MET A 63 -12.30 -1.80 8.38
N SER A 64 -13.52 -1.47 7.96
CA SER A 64 -13.95 -1.62 6.55
C SER A 64 -13.13 -0.73 5.62
N ILE A 65 -12.89 0.54 5.99
CA ILE A 65 -12.04 1.45 5.21
C ILE A 65 -10.61 0.90 5.08
N ALA A 66 -10.06 0.35 6.18
CA ALA A 66 -8.74 -0.30 6.14
C ALA A 66 -8.71 -1.50 5.17
N TYR A 67 -9.75 -2.33 5.15
CA TYR A 67 -9.88 -3.48 4.25
C TYR A 67 -9.98 -3.06 2.77
N GLU A 68 -10.78 -2.04 2.47
CA GLU A 68 -10.84 -1.47 1.12
C GLU A 68 -9.48 -0.92 0.68
N GLY A 69 -8.76 -0.25 1.59
CA GLY A 69 -7.40 0.24 1.38
C GLY A 69 -6.44 -0.89 1.01
N MET A 70 -6.51 -2.03 1.70
CA MET A 70 -5.72 -3.23 1.38
C MET A 70 -6.01 -3.75 -0.02
N SER A 71 -7.28 -3.79 -0.42
CA SER A 71 -7.69 -4.27 -1.74
C SER A 71 -7.16 -3.36 -2.85
N ARG A 72 -7.26 -2.04 -2.68
CA ARG A 72 -6.68 -1.05 -3.61
C ARG A 72 -5.14 -1.15 -3.66
N ASN A 73 -4.49 -1.30 -2.52
CA ASN A 73 -3.04 -1.42 -2.45
C ASN A 73 -2.53 -2.66 -3.22
N LYS A 74 -3.22 -3.79 -3.10
CA LYS A 74 -2.91 -5.01 -3.87
C LYS A 74 -2.98 -4.78 -5.38
N VAL A 75 -4.04 -4.11 -5.86
CA VAL A 75 -4.19 -3.78 -7.29
C VAL A 75 -3.02 -2.92 -7.78
N LEU A 76 -2.64 -1.88 -7.02
CA LEU A 76 -1.51 -1.01 -7.38
C LEU A 76 -0.18 -1.77 -7.43
N ALA A 77 0.06 -2.67 -6.47
CA ALA A 77 1.29 -3.48 -6.45
C ALA A 77 1.42 -4.35 -7.71
N VAL A 78 0.33 -5.01 -8.13
CA VAL A 78 0.29 -5.82 -9.35
C VAL A 78 0.46 -4.94 -10.60
N SER A 79 -0.14 -3.74 -10.63
CA SER A 79 0.02 -2.81 -11.74
C SER A 79 1.47 -2.35 -11.89
N ILE A 80 2.17 -2.06 -10.79
CA ILE A 80 3.60 -1.70 -10.80
C ILE A 80 4.43 -2.89 -11.32
N GLU A 81 4.23 -4.09 -10.78
CA GLU A 81 4.95 -5.28 -11.23
C GLU A 81 4.78 -5.52 -12.73
N ARG A 82 3.54 -5.43 -13.23
CA ARG A 82 3.25 -5.56 -14.66
C ARG A 82 3.91 -4.44 -15.47
N HIS A 83 3.85 -3.19 -15.02
CA HIS A 83 4.49 -2.08 -15.72
C HIS A 83 6.01 -2.30 -15.84
N GLU A 84 6.67 -2.72 -14.75
CA GLU A 84 8.10 -2.99 -14.73
C GLU A 84 8.52 -4.15 -15.64
N LEU A 85 7.70 -5.21 -15.74
CA LEU A 85 7.93 -6.31 -16.69
C LEU A 85 7.90 -5.85 -18.16
N HIS A 86 7.12 -4.82 -18.49
CA HIS A 86 7.06 -4.28 -19.85
C HIS A 86 8.18 -3.27 -20.13
N ARG A 87 8.69 -2.54 -19.12
CA ARG A 87 9.88 -1.68 -19.29
C ARG A 87 11.14 -2.45 -19.68
N GLY A 88 11.27 -3.71 -19.23
CA GLY A 88 12.35 -4.60 -19.66
C GLY A 88 12.20 -5.16 -21.08
N LYS A 89 11.08 -4.89 -21.76
CA LYS A 89 10.74 -5.41 -23.10
C LYS A 89 10.55 -4.27 -24.12
N SER A 90 11.58 -3.48 -24.38
CA SER A 90 11.72 -2.70 -25.63
C SER A 90 13.17 -2.23 -25.75
N LEU A 91 13.93 -2.56 -26.80
CA LEU A 91 13.91 -1.80 -28.07
C LEU A 91 14.15 -2.62 -29.37
N SER A 92 14.30 -3.95 -29.36
CA SER A 92 14.71 -4.68 -30.60
C SER A 92 13.62 -4.92 -31.65
N LYS A 93 12.42 -4.33 -31.52
CA LYS A 93 11.32 -4.53 -32.48
C LYS A 93 10.94 -3.27 -33.28
N TYR A 94 11.63 -2.17 -33.03
CA TYR A 94 11.49 -0.90 -33.74
C TYR A 94 12.84 -0.30 -34.17
N GLN A 95 13.89 -1.14 -34.17
CA GLN A 95 15.18 -0.88 -34.82
C GLN A 95 15.38 -1.92 -35.91
#